data_AF-A0A6G0IKD8-F1
#
_entry.id   AF-A0A6G0IKD8-F1
#
_cell.length_a   1.000
_cell.length_b   1.000
_cell.length_c   1.000
_cell.angle_alpha   90.00
_cell.angle_beta   90.00
_cell.angle_gamma   90.00
#
_symmetry.space_group_name_H-M   'P 1'
#
loop_
_entity.id
_entity.type
_entity.pdbx_description
1 polymer ?
#
loop_
_entity_poly.entity_id
_entity_poly.type
_entity_poly.pdbx_seq_one_letter_code
_entity_poly.pdbx_strand_id
1 'polypeptide(L)'
;MMSNSELLEITGNELVHILRTPRDQYTSAGCVVLDCRPFLDFSFAHICDSGNVNWNSMLRRRSKGSVVALEWLIPDKALLGRLRRGELSPVVVVDERSRSVSELKAESVAQMLLTALQNEVQTQLCFLQGGFEGFSEAYPELCSNSTSKHISTVEPEPVVTGRRTPAYDRDGPVELLPFLYLGSAIHSSRKETLAAAGITAVLNVSSTCPNIYEGEFEYLRLTVEDNLAADIRACFSTAIAFIGEFLLLKHPNLCAV
;
A
#
# COMPACT_ATOMS: atom_id res chain seq x y z
N MET A 1 -37.25 8.28 5.90
CA MET A 1 -36.92 8.35 4.46
C MET A 1 -35.43 8.55 4.39
N MET A 2 -34.68 7.54 3.94
CA MET A 2 -33.23 7.66 3.76
C MET A 2 -33.01 8.58 2.57
N SER A 3 -32.43 9.76 2.79
CA SER A 3 -31.97 10.59 1.66
C SER A 3 -30.85 9.81 0.98
N ASN A 4 -31.12 9.25 -0.20
CA ASN A 4 -30.05 8.74 -1.05
C ASN A 4 -29.12 9.91 -1.33
N SER A 5 -27.94 9.91 -0.73
CA SER A 5 -26.87 10.81 -1.13
C SER A 5 -26.56 10.52 -2.60
N GLU A 6 -26.84 11.47 -3.47
CA GLU A 6 -26.57 11.34 -4.89
C GLU A 6 -25.05 11.20 -5.11
N LEU A 7 -24.63 10.20 -5.90
CA LEU A 7 -23.25 10.04 -6.31
C LEU A 7 -22.93 11.08 -7.36
N LEU A 8 -21.97 11.96 -7.07
CA LEU A 8 -21.55 13.02 -7.97
C LEU A 8 -20.30 12.61 -8.73
N GLU A 9 -20.23 12.93 -10.02
CA GLU A 9 -18.99 12.84 -10.78
C GLU A 9 -18.29 14.19 -10.76
N ILE A 10 -17.02 14.21 -10.40
CA ILE A 10 -16.23 15.43 -10.26
C ILE A 10 -15.02 15.42 -11.18
N THR A 11 -14.67 16.59 -11.68
CA THR A 11 -13.46 16.85 -12.46
C THR A 11 -12.23 16.97 -11.56
N GLY A 12 -11.04 16.91 -12.16
CA GLY A 12 -9.78 17.15 -11.43
C GLY A 12 -9.72 18.54 -10.77
N ASN A 13 -10.24 19.58 -11.44
CA ASN A 13 -10.32 20.94 -10.85
C ASN A 13 -11.19 20.97 -9.59
N GLU A 14 -12.33 20.29 -9.60
CA GLU A 14 -13.21 20.21 -8.42
C GLU A 14 -12.54 19.44 -7.28
N LEU A 15 -11.81 18.36 -7.59
CA LEU A 15 -11.00 17.67 -6.58
C LEU A 15 -9.90 18.56 -6.00
N VAL A 16 -9.22 19.38 -6.82
CA VAL A 16 -8.24 20.35 -6.34
C VAL A 16 -8.87 21.34 -5.35
N HIS A 17 -10.08 21.82 -5.64
CA HIS A 17 -10.82 22.68 -4.71
C HIS A 17 -11.14 21.96 -3.40
N ILE A 18 -11.59 20.71 -3.46
CA ILE A 18 -11.82 19.87 -2.27
C ILE A 18 -10.52 19.74 -1.46
N LEU A 19 -9.42 19.29 -2.08
CA LEU A 19 -8.14 19.06 -1.37
C LEU A 19 -7.56 20.33 -0.74
N ARG A 20 -7.79 21.51 -1.33
CA ARG A 20 -7.30 22.79 -0.82
C ARG A 20 -8.23 23.45 0.20
N THR A 21 -9.43 22.91 0.41
CA THR A 21 -10.39 23.47 1.37
C THR A 21 -9.90 23.22 2.81
N PRO A 22 -9.71 24.26 3.64
CA PRO A 22 -9.34 24.09 5.03
C PRO A 22 -10.37 23.30 5.84
N ARG A 23 -9.91 22.50 6.81
CA ARG A 23 -10.79 21.61 7.60
C ARG A 23 -11.89 22.33 8.37
N ASP A 24 -11.65 23.57 8.81
CA ASP A 24 -12.60 24.43 9.52
C ASP A 24 -13.73 24.96 8.63
N GLN A 25 -13.60 24.85 7.30
CA GLN A 25 -14.62 25.24 6.35
C GLN A 25 -15.58 24.10 5.97
N TYR A 26 -15.29 22.87 6.41
CA TYR A 26 -16.21 21.76 6.25
C TYR A 26 -17.26 21.74 7.35
N THR A 27 -18.49 21.38 7.00
CA THR A 27 -19.52 20.99 7.98
C THR A 27 -19.21 19.64 8.64
N SER A 28 -18.32 18.86 8.01
CA SER A 28 -17.75 17.61 8.48
C SER A 28 -16.33 17.82 9.04
N ALA A 29 -15.66 16.76 9.49
CA ALA A 29 -14.26 16.81 9.93
C ALA A 29 -13.24 16.82 8.77
N GLY A 30 -13.71 16.99 7.52
CA GLY A 30 -12.90 17.06 6.30
C GLY A 30 -13.32 16.06 5.22
N CYS A 31 -12.56 16.00 4.12
CA CYS A 31 -12.76 15.04 3.04
C CYS A 31 -11.86 13.80 3.18
N VAL A 32 -12.11 12.78 2.37
CA VAL A 32 -11.20 11.64 2.19
C VAL A 32 -11.20 11.19 0.73
N VAL A 33 -10.02 10.82 0.23
CA VAL A 33 -9.83 10.23 -1.10
C VAL A 33 -9.48 8.76 -0.93
N LEU A 34 -10.22 7.87 -1.59
CA LEU A 34 -10.03 6.43 -1.59
C LEU A 34 -9.61 5.96 -2.98
N ASP A 35 -8.37 5.48 -3.09
CA ASP A 35 -7.75 5.01 -4.33
C ASP A 35 -7.97 3.50 -4.49
N CYS A 36 -8.61 3.13 -5.60
CA CYS A 36 -9.01 1.77 -5.94
C CYS A 36 -8.00 1.02 -6.83
N ARG A 37 -6.87 1.64 -7.16
CA ARG A 37 -5.81 1.01 -7.96
C ARG A 37 -5.07 -0.08 -7.17
N PRO A 38 -4.37 -0.99 -7.87
CA PRO A 38 -3.49 -1.95 -7.22
C PRO A 38 -2.51 -1.26 -6.27
N PHE A 39 -2.23 -1.90 -5.13
CA PHE A 39 -1.37 -1.34 -4.08
C PHE A 39 0.01 -0.89 -4.60
N LEU A 40 0.59 -1.63 -5.56
CA LEU A 40 1.90 -1.27 -6.12
C LEU A 40 1.86 0.04 -6.91
N ASP A 41 0.80 0.25 -7.70
CA ASP A 41 0.62 1.48 -8.48
C ASP A 41 0.38 2.67 -7.55
N PHE A 42 -0.44 2.48 -6.51
CA PHE A 42 -0.66 3.46 -5.45
C PHE A 42 0.64 3.79 -4.69
N SER A 43 1.38 2.76 -4.28
CA SER A 43 2.63 2.94 -3.52
C SER A 43 3.68 3.68 -4.33
N PHE A 44 3.68 3.52 -5.66
CA PHE A 44 4.58 4.23 -6.56
C PHE A 44 4.20 5.70 -6.72
N ALA A 45 2.93 5.97 -7.00
CA ALA A 45 2.41 7.32 -7.10
C ALA A 45 0.93 7.38 -6.74
N HIS A 46 0.50 8.38 -5.98
CA HIS A 46 -0.90 8.56 -5.57
C HIS A 46 -1.19 10.03 -5.25
N ILE A 47 -2.47 10.39 -5.16
CA ILE A 47 -2.90 11.73 -4.75
C ILE A 47 -2.52 11.93 -3.27
N CYS A 48 -1.96 13.09 -2.92
CA CYS A 48 -1.58 13.39 -1.54
C CYS A 48 -2.73 13.16 -0.56
N ASP A 49 -2.42 12.56 0.60
CA ASP A 49 -3.37 12.21 1.67
C ASP A 49 -4.50 11.24 1.27
N SER A 50 -4.42 10.60 0.09
CA SER A 50 -5.33 9.53 -0.29
C SER A 50 -5.00 8.20 0.42
N GLY A 51 -6.01 7.35 0.59
CA GLY A 51 -5.86 6.01 1.15
C GLY A 51 -6.12 4.93 0.10
N ASN A 52 -5.25 3.93 0.03
CA ASN A 52 -5.49 2.76 -0.83
C ASN A 52 -6.55 1.84 -0.25
N VAL A 53 -7.45 1.40 -1.11
CA VAL A 53 -8.50 0.44 -0.78
C VAL A 53 -7.91 -0.97 -0.82
N ASN A 54 -8.14 -1.74 0.23
CA ASN A 54 -7.66 -3.11 0.32
C ASN A 54 -8.40 -3.99 -0.69
N TRP A 55 -7.71 -4.33 -1.77
CA TRP A 55 -8.24 -5.24 -2.78
C TRP A 55 -7.22 -6.31 -3.17
N ASN A 56 -7.40 -7.51 -2.60
CA ASN A 56 -6.53 -8.65 -2.82
C ASN A 56 -7.28 -9.83 -3.47
N SER A 57 -6.52 -10.83 -3.93
CA SER A 57 -7.04 -12.03 -4.59
C SER A 57 -8.04 -12.82 -3.72
N MET A 58 -7.93 -12.74 -2.39
CA MET A 58 -8.86 -13.38 -1.47
C MET A 58 -10.24 -12.70 -1.49
N LEU A 59 -10.27 -11.37 -1.53
CA LEU A 59 -11.52 -10.60 -1.62
C LEU A 59 -12.23 -10.84 -2.95
N ARG A 60 -11.50 -10.86 -4.07
CA ARG A 60 -12.02 -11.27 -5.39
C ARG A 60 -12.69 -12.64 -5.36
N ARG A 61 -12.14 -13.60 -4.60
CA ARG A 61 -12.69 -14.95 -4.50
C ARG A 61 -13.97 -14.99 -3.66
N ARG A 62 -14.06 -14.14 -2.62
CA ARG A 62 -15.22 -14.06 -1.70
C ARG A 62 -16.38 -13.24 -2.29
N SER A 63 -16.09 -12.30 -3.18
CA SER A 63 -17.07 -11.36 -3.75
C SER A 63 -17.89 -11.92 -4.92
N LYS A 64 -17.76 -13.20 -5.29
CA LYS A 64 -18.42 -13.84 -6.45
C LYS A 64 -19.96 -13.78 -6.40
N GLY A 65 -20.54 -12.61 -6.62
CA GLY A 65 -21.97 -12.32 -6.58
C GLY A 65 -22.53 -11.87 -5.22
N SER A 66 -21.68 -11.66 -4.21
CA SER A 66 -22.10 -11.19 -2.89
C SER A 66 -21.84 -9.70 -2.71
N VAL A 67 -22.68 -9.04 -1.91
CA VAL A 67 -22.44 -7.66 -1.48
C VAL A 67 -21.13 -7.61 -0.67
N VAL A 68 -20.19 -6.78 -1.10
CA VAL A 68 -18.92 -6.58 -0.40
C VAL A 68 -19.14 -5.61 0.76
N ALA A 69 -18.81 -6.04 1.97
CA ALA A 69 -18.86 -5.17 3.14
C ALA A 69 -17.68 -4.18 3.13
N LEU A 70 -17.93 -2.93 3.56
CA LEU A 70 -16.93 -1.86 3.56
C LEU A 70 -15.71 -2.19 4.42
N GLU A 71 -15.90 -2.95 5.50
CA GLU A 71 -14.82 -3.42 6.38
C GLU A 71 -13.80 -4.36 5.72
N TRP A 72 -14.14 -4.95 4.58
CA TRP A 72 -13.19 -5.76 3.80
C TRP A 72 -12.28 -4.89 2.94
N LEU A 73 -12.83 -3.78 2.45
CA LEU A 73 -12.18 -2.80 1.59
C LEU A 73 -11.37 -1.78 2.40
N ILE A 74 -11.77 -1.49 3.64
CA ILE A 74 -11.11 -0.52 4.53
C ILE A 74 -10.72 -1.22 5.84
N PRO A 75 -9.49 -1.77 5.93
CA PRO A 75 -9.01 -2.45 7.13
C PRO A 75 -8.82 -1.52 8.32
N ASP A 76 -8.52 -0.23 8.07
CA ASP A 76 -8.39 0.79 9.10
C ASP A 76 -9.73 1.02 9.80
N LYS A 77 -9.82 0.51 11.04
CA LYS A 77 -11.03 0.59 11.86
C LYS A 77 -11.33 2.02 12.32
N ALA A 78 -10.32 2.87 12.47
CA ALA A 78 -10.53 4.27 12.83
C ALA A 78 -11.16 5.02 11.64
N LEU A 79 -10.58 4.89 10.44
CA LEU A 79 -11.15 5.47 9.22
C LEU A 79 -12.56 4.95 8.95
N LEU A 80 -12.76 3.63 9.02
CA LEU A 80 -14.08 3.01 8.83
C LEU A 80 -15.12 3.54 9.83
N GLY A 81 -14.73 3.73 11.09
CA GLY A 81 -15.59 4.31 12.12
C GLY A 81 -15.98 5.75 11.81
N ARG A 82 -15.04 6.57 11.35
CA ARG A 82 -15.30 7.97 10.94
C ARG A 82 -16.22 8.06 9.73
N LEU A 83 -16.01 7.20 8.73
CA LEU A 83 -16.89 7.06 7.57
C LEU A 83 -18.32 6.74 8.00
N ARG A 84 -18.52 5.67 8.78
CA ARG A 84 -19.86 5.26 9.25
C ARG A 84 -20.57 6.29 10.11
N ARG A 85 -19.83 7.17 10.80
CA ARG A 85 -20.39 8.30 11.56
C ARG A 85 -20.65 9.55 10.72
N GLY A 86 -20.33 9.54 9.42
CA GLY A 86 -20.51 10.69 8.53
C GLY A 86 -19.54 11.84 8.81
N GLU A 87 -18.43 11.59 9.52
CA GLU A 87 -17.45 12.64 9.86
C GLU A 87 -16.61 13.08 8.67
N LEU A 88 -16.60 12.31 7.58
CA LEU A 88 -15.81 12.58 6.39
C LEU A 88 -16.75 12.86 5.22
N SER A 89 -16.68 14.06 4.66
CA SER A 89 -17.51 14.52 3.54
C SER A 89 -16.82 15.65 2.75
N PRO A 90 -16.68 15.55 1.42
CA PRO A 90 -17.07 14.40 0.59
C PRO A 90 -16.10 13.21 0.74
N VAL A 91 -16.58 12.02 0.38
CA VAL A 91 -15.75 10.82 0.13
C VAL A 91 -15.56 10.70 -1.37
N VAL A 92 -14.31 10.82 -1.83
CA VAL A 92 -13.95 10.75 -3.24
C VAL A 92 -13.38 9.37 -3.56
N VAL A 93 -13.94 8.69 -4.55
CA VAL A 93 -13.43 7.41 -5.07
C VAL A 93 -12.66 7.67 -6.36
N VAL A 94 -11.46 7.10 -6.44
CA VAL A 94 -10.53 7.26 -7.57
C VAL A 94 -10.15 5.89 -8.11
N ASP A 95 -10.27 5.70 -9.42
CA ASP A 95 -9.78 4.53 -10.12
C ASP A 95 -8.57 4.89 -11.02
N GLU A 96 -8.20 4.03 -11.96
CA GLU A 96 -7.09 4.32 -12.88
C GLU A 96 -7.42 5.47 -13.83
N ARG A 97 -8.54 5.39 -14.56
CA ARG A 97 -8.79 6.24 -15.74
C ARG A 97 -10.24 6.33 -16.21
N SER A 98 -11.20 5.79 -15.48
CA SER A 98 -12.60 5.80 -15.94
C SER A 98 -13.14 7.24 -15.99
N ARG A 99 -13.85 7.57 -17.06
CA ARG A 99 -14.36 8.94 -17.29
C ARG A 99 -15.67 9.20 -16.57
N SER A 100 -16.38 8.13 -16.21
CA SER A 100 -17.65 8.18 -15.50
C SER A 100 -17.92 6.86 -14.79
N VAL A 101 -18.84 6.88 -13.83
CA VAL A 101 -19.34 5.73 -13.09
C VAL A 101 -19.95 4.70 -14.05
N SER A 102 -20.57 5.15 -15.15
CA SER A 102 -21.15 4.24 -16.15
C SER A 102 -20.12 3.40 -16.91
N GLU A 103 -18.84 3.81 -16.92
CA GLU A 103 -17.75 3.02 -17.52
C GLU A 103 -17.19 1.95 -16.57
N LEU A 104 -17.55 1.99 -15.29
CA LEU A 104 -17.05 1.04 -14.31
C LEU A 104 -17.63 -0.35 -14.57
N LYS A 105 -16.75 -1.35 -14.55
CA LYS A 105 -17.18 -2.75 -14.58
C LYS A 105 -17.84 -3.11 -13.25
N ALA A 106 -18.86 -3.96 -13.28
CA ALA A 106 -19.59 -4.42 -12.10
C ALA A 106 -18.67 -5.04 -11.04
N GLU A 107 -17.62 -5.73 -11.49
CA GLU A 107 -16.61 -6.40 -10.67
C GLU A 107 -15.38 -5.54 -10.35
N SER A 108 -15.38 -4.26 -10.75
CA SER A 108 -14.29 -3.33 -10.43
C SER A 108 -14.32 -2.93 -8.96
N VAL A 109 -13.14 -2.66 -8.40
CA VAL A 109 -12.99 -2.25 -6.99
C VAL A 109 -13.77 -0.98 -6.70
N ALA A 110 -13.69 0.00 -7.61
CA ALA A 110 -14.42 1.25 -7.52
C ALA A 110 -15.93 1.00 -7.45
N GLN A 111 -16.50 0.16 -8.33
CA GLN A 111 -17.94 -0.13 -8.31
C GLN A 111 -18.37 -0.82 -7.01
N MET A 112 -17.59 -1.80 -6.53
CA MET A 112 -17.89 -2.49 -5.27
C MET A 112 -17.77 -1.55 -4.07
N LEU A 113 -16.76 -0.68 -4.05
CA LEU A 113 -16.58 0.31 -3.00
C LEU A 113 -17.72 1.33 -2.98
N LEU A 114 -18.10 1.87 -4.14
CA LEU A 114 -19.22 2.79 -4.26
C LEU A 114 -20.52 2.15 -3.74
N THR A 115 -20.77 0.90 -4.13
CA THR A 115 -21.93 0.14 -3.66
C THR A 115 -21.89 -0.06 -2.14
N ALA A 116 -20.74 -0.42 -1.57
CA ALA A 116 -20.58 -0.59 -0.12
C ALA A 116 -20.77 0.72 0.65
N LEU A 117 -20.20 1.83 0.15
CA LEU A 117 -20.33 3.16 0.72
C LEU A 117 -21.79 3.64 0.70
N GLN A 118 -22.50 3.48 -0.42
CA GLN A 118 -23.92 3.85 -0.53
C GLN A 118 -24.82 3.09 0.45
N ASN A 119 -24.47 1.85 0.77
CA ASN A 119 -25.24 1.02 1.70
C ASN A 119 -24.92 1.28 3.17
N GLU A 120 -23.66 1.62 3.50
CA GLU A 120 -23.18 1.66 4.88
C GLU A 120 -22.92 3.08 5.43
N VAL A 121 -22.91 4.10 4.57
CA VAL A 121 -22.48 5.46 4.94
C VAL A 121 -23.46 6.51 4.40
N GLN A 122 -23.75 7.53 5.21
CA GLN A 122 -24.59 8.67 4.84
C GLN A 122 -23.72 9.92 4.72
N THR A 123 -23.06 10.07 3.57
CA THR A 123 -22.21 11.23 3.24
C THR A 123 -22.27 11.52 1.74
N GLN A 124 -21.81 12.69 1.31
CA GLN A 124 -21.66 13.00 -0.11
C GLN A 124 -20.57 12.11 -0.72
N LEU A 125 -20.93 11.34 -1.74
CA LEU A 125 -20.02 10.48 -2.48
C LEU A 125 -19.67 11.14 -3.81
N CYS A 126 -18.38 11.14 -4.15
CA CYS A 126 -17.87 11.65 -5.41
C CYS A 126 -17.04 10.59 -6.13
N PHE A 127 -17.09 10.56 -7.46
CA PHE A 127 -16.22 9.77 -8.32
C PHE A 127 -15.38 10.69 -9.20
N LEU A 128 -14.06 10.48 -9.24
CA LEU A 128 -13.15 11.31 -10.03
C LEU A 128 -13.15 10.92 -11.51
N GLN A 129 -13.60 11.82 -12.37
CA GLN A 129 -13.57 11.65 -13.81
C GLN A 129 -12.13 11.66 -14.33
N GLY A 130 -11.79 10.66 -15.15
CA GLY A 130 -10.45 10.49 -15.72
C GLY A 130 -9.45 9.81 -14.78
N GLY A 131 -9.89 9.40 -13.59
CA GLY A 131 -9.10 8.63 -12.62
C GLY A 131 -7.80 9.30 -12.19
N PHE A 132 -6.90 8.51 -11.62
CA PHE A 132 -5.58 8.95 -11.22
C PHE A 132 -4.71 9.37 -12.41
N GLU A 133 -4.77 8.65 -13.54
CA GLU A 133 -4.00 8.94 -14.75
C GLU A 133 -4.22 10.40 -15.17
N GLY A 134 -5.47 10.79 -15.44
CA GLY A 134 -5.81 12.14 -15.85
C GLY A 134 -5.53 13.20 -14.78
N PHE A 135 -5.70 12.87 -13.50
CA PHE A 135 -5.43 13.81 -12.41
C PHE A 135 -3.93 14.07 -12.25
N SER A 136 -3.11 13.03 -12.30
CA SER A 136 -1.65 13.12 -12.11
C SER A 136 -0.96 13.88 -13.25
N GLU A 137 -1.48 13.76 -14.47
CA GLU A 137 -0.99 14.55 -15.62
C GLU A 137 -1.30 16.04 -15.47
N ALA A 138 -2.50 16.37 -14.96
CA ALA A 138 -2.97 17.75 -14.84
C ALA A 138 -2.48 18.47 -13.58
N TYR A 139 -2.29 17.75 -12.47
CA TYR A 139 -1.92 18.28 -11.14
C TYR A 139 -0.81 17.47 -10.46
N PRO A 140 0.38 17.37 -11.08
CA PRO A 140 1.49 16.58 -10.53
C PRO A 140 1.94 17.07 -9.14
N GLU A 141 1.70 18.34 -8.79
CA GLU A 141 2.06 18.91 -7.48
C GLU A 141 1.17 18.43 -6.32
N LEU A 142 0.03 17.83 -6.63
CA LEU A 142 -0.89 17.23 -5.66
C LEU A 142 -0.76 15.70 -5.60
N CYS A 143 0.29 15.16 -6.22
CA CYS A 143 0.61 13.75 -6.20
C CYS A 143 1.91 13.51 -5.43
N SER A 144 1.89 12.47 -4.60
CA SER A 144 3.09 11.89 -4.00
C SER A 144 3.64 10.86 -4.96
N ASN A 145 4.88 11.04 -5.40
CA ASN A 145 5.62 10.03 -6.14
C ASN A 145 6.73 9.51 -5.24
N SER A 146 6.79 8.19 -5.04
CA SER A 146 7.97 7.55 -4.48
C SER A 146 9.06 7.53 -5.54
N THR A 147 9.58 8.71 -5.89
CA THR A 147 10.91 8.76 -6.48
C THR A 147 11.84 8.30 -5.37
N SER A 148 12.34 7.08 -5.49
CA SER A 148 13.56 6.68 -4.80
C SER A 148 14.54 7.85 -4.93
N LYS A 149 14.86 8.51 -3.82
CA LYS A 149 15.90 9.54 -3.77
C LYS A 149 17.31 8.97 -4.02
N HIS A 150 17.43 7.76 -4.55
CA HIS A 150 18.68 7.18 -5.04
C HIS A 150 18.41 6.28 -6.26
N ILE A 151 18.34 6.88 -7.46
CA ILE A 151 18.76 6.21 -8.68
C ILE A 151 19.92 7.03 -9.23
N SER A 152 21.09 6.87 -8.62
CA SER A 152 22.35 7.20 -9.25
C SER A 152 22.52 6.25 -10.44
N THR A 153 22.29 6.81 -11.62
CA THR A 153 22.64 6.28 -12.94
C THR A 153 23.99 5.58 -12.91
N VAL A 154 24.00 4.27 -13.13
CA VAL A 154 25.17 3.56 -13.63
C VAL A 154 24.73 2.73 -14.84
N GLU A 155 25.44 2.94 -15.94
CA GLU A 155 25.19 2.35 -17.26
C GLU A 155 25.16 0.81 -17.26
N PRO A 156 24.45 0.18 -18.23
CA PRO A 156 24.42 -1.27 -18.34
C PRO A 156 25.70 -1.80 -19.04
N GLU A 157 26.62 -2.38 -18.26
CA GLU A 157 27.72 -3.20 -18.77
C GLU A 157 27.23 -4.58 -19.30
N PRO A 158 27.96 -5.23 -20.22
CA PRO A 158 27.41 -6.16 -21.19
C PRO A 158 27.15 -7.58 -20.67
N VAL A 159 26.23 -8.22 -21.37
CA VAL A 159 25.68 -9.56 -21.14
C VAL A 159 26.75 -10.65 -21.14
N VAL A 160 26.85 -11.40 -20.03
CA VAL A 160 27.43 -12.75 -20.02
C VAL A 160 26.42 -13.74 -19.40
N THR A 161 26.36 -14.90 -20.05
CA THR A 161 25.40 -16.00 -19.95
C THR A 161 25.24 -16.66 -18.57
N GLY A 162 24.00 -16.88 -18.14
CA GLY A 162 23.64 -17.96 -17.21
C GLY A 162 22.81 -17.53 -16.00
N ARG A 163 21.52 -17.89 -15.98
CA ARG A 163 20.50 -17.62 -14.94
C ARG A 163 20.24 -16.13 -14.68
N ARG A 164 19.19 -15.59 -15.32
CA ARG A 164 18.69 -14.25 -15.04
C ARG A 164 18.18 -14.19 -13.60
N THR A 165 18.92 -13.51 -12.72
CA THR A 165 18.37 -13.02 -11.45
C THR A 165 17.19 -12.10 -11.78
N PRO A 166 16.01 -12.31 -11.17
CA PRO A 166 14.87 -11.42 -11.30
C PRO A 166 15.26 -9.95 -11.13
N ALA A 167 14.55 -9.02 -11.78
CA ALA A 167 14.92 -7.60 -11.76
C ALA A 167 15.02 -7.04 -10.32
N TYR A 168 14.21 -7.56 -9.39
CA TYR A 168 14.20 -7.19 -7.97
C TYR A 168 15.40 -7.71 -7.15
N ASP A 169 16.22 -8.61 -7.70
CA ASP A 169 17.42 -9.18 -7.05
C ASP A 169 18.74 -8.59 -7.58
N ARG A 170 18.64 -7.62 -8.49
CA ARG A 170 19.80 -6.99 -9.12
C ARG A 170 20.39 -5.88 -8.25
N ASP A 171 19.54 -5.18 -7.51
CA ASP A 171 19.92 -4.09 -6.61
C ASP A 171 20.15 -4.60 -5.18
N GLY A 172 20.33 -3.69 -4.22
CA GLY A 172 20.42 -4.01 -2.80
C GLY A 172 19.05 -4.25 -2.14
N PRO A 173 19.00 -4.70 -0.87
CA PRO A 173 17.75 -4.76 -0.12
C PRO A 173 17.10 -3.37 -0.01
N VAL A 174 15.77 -3.33 -0.06
CA VAL A 174 14.99 -2.08 -0.11
C VAL A 174 14.73 -1.57 1.31
N GLU A 175 15.03 -0.30 1.58
CA GLU A 175 14.73 0.33 2.86
C GLU A 175 13.23 0.66 2.95
N LEU A 176 12.51 0.03 3.87
CA LEU A 176 11.07 0.24 4.09
C LEU A 176 10.79 1.37 5.08
N LEU A 177 11.62 1.44 6.12
CA LEU A 177 11.67 2.51 7.10
C LEU A 177 13.16 2.84 7.29
N PRO A 178 13.53 4.03 7.83
CA PRO A 178 14.86 4.22 8.38
C PRO A 178 15.23 2.96 9.16
N PHE A 179 16.46 2.42 9.08
CA PHE A 179 16.91 1.21 9.81
C PHE A 179 16.24 -0.15 9.49
N LEU A 180 15.17 -0.23 8.67
CA LEU A 180 14.49 -1.50 8.34
C LEU A 180 14.51 -1.77 6.82
N TYR A 181 15.17 -2.85 6.44
CA TYR A 181 15.34 -3.28 5.06
C TYR A 181 14.53 -4.54 4.77
N LEU A 182 14.04 -4.67 3.54
CA LEU A 182 13.43 -5.88 2.98
C LEU A 182 14.34 -6.42 1.88
N GLY A 183 14.83 -7.64 2.07
CA GLY A 183 15.72 -8.33 1.14
C GLY A 183 15.15 -9.66 0.66
N SER A 184 15.70 -10.20 -0.42
CA SER A 184 15.46 -11.58 -0.82
C SER A 184 16.54 -12.51 -0.25
N ALA A 185 16.36 -13.81 -0.41
CA ALA A 185 17.39 -14.81 -0.08
C ALA A 185 18.74 -14.55 -0.77
N ILE A 186 18.74 -13.86 -1.92
CA ILE A 186 19.97 -13.49 -2.62
C ILE A 186 20.63 -12.31 -1.90
N HIS A 187 19.87 -11.31 -1.47
CA HIS A 187 20.42 -10.19 -0.69
C HIS A 187 21.01 -10.68 0.64
N SER A 188 20.35 -11.60 1.32
CA SER A 188 20.83 -12.17 2.59
C SER A 188 22.09 -13.03 2.45
N SER A 189 22.34 -13.59 1.25
CA SER A 189 23.54 -14.34 0.91
C SER A 189 24.77 -13.49 0.56
N ARG A 190 24.64 -12.16 0.55
CA ARG A 190 25.73 -11.23 0.23
C ARG A 190 26.18 -10.46 1.47
N LYS A 191 27.13 -11.04 2.22
CA LYS A 191 27.70 -10.44 3.43
C LYS A 191 28.12 -8.98 3.26
N GLU A 192 28.85 -8.68 2.19
CA GLU A 192 29.37 -7.33 1.92
C GLU A 192 28.24 -6.32 1.72
N THR A 193 27.14 -6.73 1.06
CA THR A 193 25.97 -5.88 0.87
C THR A 193 25.25 -5.61 2.20
N LEU A 194 25.09 -6.62 3.05
CA LEU A 194 24.50 -6.45 4.38
C LEU A 194 25.36 -5.51 5.26
N ALA A 195 26.67 -5.73 5.27
CA ALA A 195 27.61 -4.91 6.04
C ALA A 195 27.69 -3.47 5.53
N ALA A 196 27.70 -3.25 4.21
CA ALA A 196 27.71 -1.91 3.61
C ALA A 196 26.43 -1.12 3.92
N ALA A 197 25.29 -1.81 4.03
CA ALA A 197 24.03 -1.23 4.48
C ALA A 197 23.95 -1.07 6.02
N GLY A 198 25.01 -1.42 6.76
CA GLY A 198 25.04 -1.33 8.23
C GLY A 198 24.10 -2.31 8.93
N ILE A 199 23.65 -3.36 8.24
CA ILE A 199 22.75 -4.36 8.79
C ILE A 199 23.52 -5.20 9.82
N THR A 200 22.96 -5.37 11.00
CA THR A 200 23.54 -6.18 12.08
C THR A 200 22.64 -7.34 12.49
N ALA A 201 21.38 -7.33 12.06
CA ALA A 201 20.40 -8.36 12.36
C ALA A 201 19.61 -8.76 11.10
N VAL A 202 19.19 -10.02 11.05
CA VAL A 202 18.40 -10.59 9.95
C VAL A 202 17.20 -11.38 10.49
N LEU A 203 16.00 -10.93 10.14
CA LEU A 203 14.76 -11.69 10.35
C LEU A 203 14.53 -12.58 9.13
N ASN A 204 14.82 -13.87 9.24
CA ASN A 204 14.65 -14.85 8.18
C ASN A 204 13.29 -15.56 8.30
N VAL A 205 12.35 -15.23 7.41
CA VAL A 205 11.02 -15.86 7.36
C VAL A 205 10.96 -17.02 6.36
N SER A 206 12.05 -17.29 5.64
CA SER A 206 12.12 -18.33 4.62
C SER A 206 12.43 -19.71 5.20
N SER A 207 11.60 -20.68 4.82
CA SER A 207 11.82 -22.10 5.12
C SER A 207 12.96 -22.71 4.27
N THR A 208 13.27 -22.12 3.12
CA THR A 208 14.24 -22.65 2.15
C THR A 208 15.59 -21.92 2.18
N CYS A 209 15.65 -20.73 2.77
CA CYS A 209 16.90 -19.99 2.96
C CYS A 209 17.50 -20.30 4.36
N PRO A 210 18.71 -20.89 4.46
CA PRO A 210 19.39 -21.03 5.74
C PRO A 210 19.95 -19.68 6.22
N ASN A 211 20.23 -19.57 7.52
CA ASN A 211 21.05 -18.47 8.04
C ASN A 211 22.51 -18.73 7.62
N ILE A 212 23.10 -17.80 6.88
CA ILE A 212 24.41 -18.04 6.22
C ILE A 212 25.59 -17.57 7.09
N TYR A 213 25.37 -16.54 7.91
CA TYR A 213 26.43 -15.84 8.65
C TYR A 213 26.16 -15.82 10.16
N GLU A 214 25.72 -16.96 10.71
CA GLU A 214 25.45 -17.09 12.15
C GLU A 214 26.71 -16.77 12.98
N GLY A 215 26.56 -15.91 13.99
CA GLY A 215 27.66 -15.39 14.81
C GLY A 215 28.23 -14.04 14.33
N GLU A 216 27.92 -13.62 13.10
CA GLU A 216 28.28 -12.30 12.58
C GLU A 216 27.09 -11.33 12.54
N PHE A 217 25.88 -11.86 12.33
CA PHE A 217 24.63 -11.12 12.45
C PHE A 217 23.72 -11.83 13.46
N GLU A 218 22.85 -11.05 14.11
CA GLU A 218 21.79 -11.63 14.95
C GLU A 218 20.64 -12.12 14.08
N TYR A 219 20.32 -13.41 14.16
CA TYR A 219 19.25 -14.02 13.37
C TYR A 219 18.04 -14.35 14.22
N LEU A 220 16.85 -14.00 13.73
CA LEU A 220 15.61 -14.64 14.12
C LEU A 220 15.08 -15.41 12.91
N ARG A 221 14.87 -16.71 13.06
CA ARG A 221 14.24 -17.54 12.03
C ARG A 221 12.80 -17.85 12.40
N LEU A 222 11.86 -17.41 11.55
CA LEU A 222 10.45 -17.75 11.66
C LEU A 222 10.09 -18.64 10.47
N THR A 223 10.16 -19.95 10.64
CA THR A 223 9.81 -20.90 9.57
C THR A 223 8.30 -20.88 9.36
N VAL A 224 7.83 -19.98 8.50
CA VAL A 224 6.45 -19.94 8.04
C VAL A 224 6.38 -20.78 6.77
N GLU A 225 5.48 -21.77 6.74
CA GLU A 225 5.23 -22.50 5.50
C GLU A 225 4.53 -21.58 4.50
N ASP A 226 5.03 -21.55 3.25
CA ASP A 226 4.40 -20.81 2.17
C ASP A 226 3.18 -21.57 1.63
N ASN A 227 2.17 -21.75 2.50
CA ASN A 227 0.91 -22.36 2.15
C ASN A 227 -0.27 -21.66 2.83
N LEU A 228 -1.46 -21.89 2.27
CA LEU A 228 -2.68 -21.19 2.66
C LEU A 228 -3.22 -21.54 4.05
N ALA A 229 -2.72 -22.63 4.65
CA ALA A 229 -3.11 -23.07 5.98
C ALA A 229 -2.17 -22.56 7.08
N ALA A 230 -1.02 -21.98 6.71
CA ALA A 230 -0.05 -21.47 7.66
C ALA A 230 -0.62 -20.27 8.43
N ASP A 231 -0.64 -20.38 9.75
CA ASP A 231 -1.01 -19.29 10.63
C ASP A 231 0.18 -18.34 10.82
N ILE A 232 0.36 -17.44 9.86
CA ILE A 232 1.44 -16.44 9.91
C ILE A 232 1.26 -15.45 11.08
N ARG A 233 0.05 -15.32 11.62
CA ARG A 233 -0.24 -14.39 12.73
C ARG A 233 0.41 -14.85 14.03
N ALA A 234 0.56 -16.16 14.20
CA ALA A 234 1.28 -16.74 15.33
C ALA A 234 2.74 -16.23 15.42
N CYS A 235 3.31 -15.82 14.29
CA CYS A 235 4.68 -15.30 14.21
C CYS A 235 4.78 -13.79 14.44
N PHE A 236 3.66 -13.04 14.40
CA PHE A 236 3.69 -11.58 14.45
C PHE A 236 4.22 -11.05 15.78
N SER A 237 3.79 -11.61 16.90
CA SER A 237 4.27 -11.18 18.22
C SER A 237 5.79 -11.30 18.33
N THR A 238 6.35 -12.43 17.91
CA THR A 238 7.79 -12.69 17.93
C THR A 238 8.55 -11.79 16.94
N ALA A 239 8.05 -11.64 15.72
CA ALA A 239 8.65 -10.76 14.71
C ALA A 239 8.69 -9.30 15.17
N ILE A 240 7.56 -8.80 15.71
CA ILE A 240 7.45 -7.41 16.20
C ILE A 240 8.37 -7.19 17.39
N ALA A 241 8.44 -8.13 18.34
CA ALA A 241 9.34 -8.03 19.48
C ALA A 241 10.81 -7.94 19.03
N PHE A 242 11.23 -8.83 18.13
CA PHE A 242 12.58 -8.84 17.59
C PHE A 242 12.91 -7.55 16.84
N ILE A 243 12.03 -7.10 15.94
CA ILE A 243 12.21 -5.81 15.26
C ILE A 243 12.35 -4.69 16.31
N GLY A 244 11.46 -4.65 17.30
CA GLY A 244 11.42 -3.64 18.35
C GLY A 244 12.68 -3.55 19.21
N GLU A 245 13.38 -4.66 19.47
CA GLU A 245 14.65 -4.65 20.20
C GLU A 245 15.72 -3.81 19.49
N PHE A 246 15.83 -3.93 18.18
CA PHE A 246 16.78 -3.14 17.38
C PHE A 246 16.32 -1.70 17.15
N LEU A 247 15.01 -1.41 17.27
CA LEU A 247 14.51 -0.03 17.22
C LEU A 247 14.87 0.80 18.47
N LEU A 248 14.93 0.14 19.63
CA LEU A 248 15.18 0.80 20.91
C LEU A 248 16.67 0.95 21.22
N LEU A 249 17.52 0.12 20.61
CA LEU A 249 18.96 0.26 20.64
C LEU A 249 19.37 1.28 19.57
N LYS A 250 19.93 2.42 19.96
CA LYS A 250 20.37 3.46 19.01
C LYS A 250 21.51 2.94 18.12
N HIS A 251 21.21 2.49 16.89
CA HIS A 251 22.12 2.20 15.76
C HIS A 251 22.47 0.73 15.40
N PRO A 252 21.48 -0.17 15.25
CA PRO A 252 21.61 -1.33 14.35
C PRO A 252 20.53 -1.34 13.25
N ASN A 253 20.94 -1.47 11.97
CA ASN A 253 19.98 -1.70 10.88
C ASN A 253 19.57 -3.18 10.83
N LEU A 254 18.31 -3.45 10.50
CA LEU A 254 17.70 -4.79 10.45
C LEU A 254 17.24 -5.11 9.03
N CYS A 255 17.49 -6.34 8.57
CA CYS A 255 16.99 -6.82 7.28
C CYS A 255 16.00 -7.97 7.47
N ALA A 256 14.79 -7.83 6.95
CA ALA A 256 13.83 -8.93 6.85
C ALA A 256 13.99 -9.62 5.49
N VAL A 257 14.08 -10.95 5.51
CA VAL A 257 14.39 -11.82 4.36
C VAL A 257 13.37 -12.95 4.27
#